data_AF-A0A355F927-F1
#
_entry.id   AF-A0A355F927-F1
#
_cell.length_a   1.000
_cell.length_b   1.000
_cell.length_c   1.000
_cell.angle_alpha   90.00
_cell.angle_beta   90.00
_cell.angle_gamma   90.00
#
_symmetry.space_group_name_H-M   'P 1'
#
loop_
_entity.id
_entity.type
_entity.pdbx_description
1 polymer ?
#
loop_
_entity_poly.entity_id
_entity_poly.type
_entity_poly.pdbx_seq_one_letter_code
_entity_poly.pdbx_strand_id
1 'polypeptide(L)' 'AAAGADLAYEQVLDDLERRDHRDSNREDSPLTHDASYTVVDTSDLTIDEVVERMAEAIARISAP' A
#
# COMPACT_ATOMS: atom_id res chain seq x y z
N ALA A 1 -1.22 21.64 10.59
CA ALA A 1 -1.54 20.95 11.86
C ALA A 1 -1.61 19.47 11.55
N ALA A 2 -0.88 18.61 12.27
CA ALA A 2 -0.99 17.17 12.09
C ALA A 2 -2.35 16.71 12.62
N ALA A 3 -3.19 16.14 11.76
CA ALA A 3 -4.61 15.88 12.02
C ALA A 3 -4.85 14.53 12.73
N GLY A 4 -4.07 14.19 13.77
CA GLY A 4 -4.16 12.86 14.41
C GLY A 4 -3.65 12.80 15.86
N ALA A 5 -3.60 13.92 16.57
CA ALA A 5 -2.85 14.02 17.82
C ALA A 5 -3.44 13.24 19.03
N ASP A 6 -4.67 12.71 18.95
CA ASP A 6 -5.37 12.09 20.09
C ASP A 6 -6.05 10.73 19.76
N LEU A 7 -5.66 10.05 18.68
CA LEU A 7 -6.26 8.74 18.33
C LEU A 7 -5.48 7.59 18.97
N ALA A 8 -6.20 6.65 19.60
CA ALA A 8 -5.61 5.41 20.08
C ALA A 8 -5.22 4.49 18.91
N TYR A 9 -4.19 3.68 19.11
CA TYR A 9 -3.71 2.75 18.09
C TYR A 9 -4.82 1.84 17.58
N GLU A 10 -5.64 1.28 18.47
CA GLU A 10 -6.74 0.37 18.12
C GLU A 10 -7.81 1.06 17.26
N GLN A 11 -8.03 2.36 17.46
CA GLN A 11 -8.98 3.12 16.64
C GLN A 11 -8.45 3.30 15.22
N VAL A 12 -7.17 3.61 15.08
CA VAL A 12 -6.53 3.74 13.76
C VAL A 12 -6.52 2.40 13.03
N LEU A 13 -6.27 1.30 13.76
CA LEU A 13 -6.28 -0.05 13.21
C LEU A 13 -7.68 -0.45 12.71
N ASP A 14 -8.73 -0.28 13.53
CA ASP A 14 -10.11 -0.58 13.12
C ASP A 14 -10.54 0.25 11.91
N ASP A 15 -10.21 1.54 11.89
CA ASP A 15 -10.49 2.42 10.76
C ASP A 15 -9.82 1.94 9.46
N LEU A 16 -8.57 1.47 9.56
CA LEU A 16 -7.81 0.94 8.45
C LEU A 16 -8.43 -0.37 7.92
N GLU A 17 -8.70 -1.34 8.80
CA GLU A 17 -9.30 -2.63 8.44
C GLU A 17 -10.68 -2.45 7.78
N ARG A 18 -11.52 -1.56 8.32
CA ARG A 18 -12.83 -1.25 7.74
C ARG A 18 -12.72 -0.62 6.36
N ARG A 19 -11.71 0.23 6.13
CA ARG A 19 -11.47 0.84 4.81
C ARG A 19 -11.00 -0.22 3.82
N ASP A 20 -10.02 -1.03 4.21
CA ASP A 20 -9.44 -2.04 3.33
C ASP A 20 -10.50 -3.09 2.94
N HIS A 21 -11.34 -3.54 3.89
CA HIS A 21 -12.49 -4.39 3.58
C HIS A 21 -13.46 -3.74 2.59
N ARG A 22 -13.78 -2.45 2.76
CA ARG A 22 -14.67 -1.74 1.84
C ARG A 22 -14.07 -1.62 0.44
N ASP A 23 -12.79 -1.28 0.36
CA ASP A 23 -12.11 -1.02 -0.92
C ASP A 23 -11.92 -2.32 -1.71
N SER A 24 -11.61 -3.44 -1.06
CA SER A 24 -11.47 -4.73 -1.75
C SER A 24 -12.80 -5.39 -2.13
N ASN A 25 -13.93 -5.01 -1.50
CA ASN A 25 -15.25 -5.64 -1.74
C ASN A 25 -16.28 -4.73 -2.43
N ARG A 26 -15.95 -3.48 -2.80
CA ARG A 26 -16.90 -2.61 -3.50
C ARG A 26 -17.22 -3.17 -4.90
N GLU A 27 -18.48 -3.01 -5.32
CA GLU A 27 -18.96 -3.49 -6.63
C GLU A 27 -18.22 -2.79 -7.78
N ASP A 28 -18.05 -1.47 -7.68
CA ASP A 28 -17.39 -0.67 -8.69
C ASP A 28 -15.87 -0.54 -8.44
N SER A 29 -15.07 -1.05 -9.37
CA SER A 29 -13.60 -0.96 -9.35
C SER A 29 -12.97 -1.46 -8.03
N PRO A 30 -13.17 -2.71 -7.59
CA PRO A 30 -12.59 -3.21 -6.34
C PRO A 30 -11.06 -3.08 -6.33
N LEU A 31 -10.50 -2.75 -5.18
CA LEU A 31 -9.05 -2.69 -4.98
C LEU A 31 -8.49 -4.12 -4.91
N THR A 32 -7.99 -4.60 -6.04
CA THR A 32 -7.36 -5.92 -6.22
C THR A 32 -6.13 -5.81 -7.12
N HIS A 33 -5.32 -6.85 -7.15
CA HIS A 33 -4.18 -7.00 -8.06
C HIS A 33 -4.17 -8.42 -8.63
N ASP A 34 -3.78 -8.55 -9.89
CA ASP A 34 -3.59 -9.85 -10.55
C ASP A 34 -2.10 -10.13 -10.81
N ALA A 35 -1.80 -11.23 -11.50
CA ALA A 35 -0.43 -11.67 -11.75
C ALA A 35 0.42 -10.71 -12.62
N SER A 36 -0.19 -9.73 -13.29
CA SER A 36 0.53 -8.69 -14.03
C SER A 36 1.14 -7.61 -13.12
N TYR A 37 0.73 -7.54 -11.86
CA TYR A 37 1.21 -6.54 -10.91
C TYR A 37 2.53 -6.98 -10.28
N THR A 38 3.47 -6.05 -10.19
CA THR A 38 4.66 -6.22 -9.32
C THR A 38 4.33 -5.69 -7.93
N VAL A 39 4.14 -6.59 -6.97
CA VAL A 39 3.88 -6.24 -5.56
C VAL A 39 5.20 -5.87 -4.87
N VAL A 40 5.23 -4.70 -4.23
CA VAL A 40 6.35 -4.26 -3.39
C VAL A 40 5.83 -4.12 -1.96
N ASP A 41 6.21 -5.06 -1.11
CA ASP A 41 5.91 -4.99 0.33
C ASP A 41 6.89 -4.01 1.00
N THR A 42 6.33 -3.02 1.69
CA THR A 42 7.07 -1.92 2.33
C THR A 42 7.01 -1.98 3.85
N SER A 43 6.48 -3.05 4.44
CA SER A 43 6.19 -3.15 5.88
C SER A 43 7.42 -2.83 6.75
N ASP A 44 8.60 -3.29 6.32
CA ASP A 44 9.87 -3.15 7.05
C ASP A 44 10.89 -2.27 6.33
N LEU A 45 10.46 -1.47 5.34
CA LEU A 45 11.36 -0.65 4.53
C LEU A 45 11.33 0.82 4.96
N THR A 46 12.50 1.46 4.91
CA THR A 46 12.61 2.91 4.91
C THR A 46 12.11 3.50 3.58
N ILE A 47 11.79 4.80 3.58
CA ILE A 47 11.32 5.48 2.37
C ILE A 47 12.35 5.36 1.23
N ASP A 48 13.64 5.52 1.53
CA ASP A 48 14.70 5.42 0.52
C ASP A 48 14.77 4.01 -0.08
N GLU A 49 14.65 2.97 0.74
CA GLU A 49 14.61 1.57 0.29
C GLU A 49 13.36 1.28 -0.56
N VAL A 50 12.20 1.86 -0.24
CA VAL A 50 11.00 1.73 -1.07
C VAL A 50 11.26 2.32 -2.46
N VAL A 51 11.81 3.53 -2.53
CA VAL A 51 12.09 4.21 -3.80
C VAL A 51 13.10 3.42 -4.64
N GLU A 52 14.15 2.91 -4.01
CA GLU A 52 15.15 2.06 -4.67
C GLU A 52 14.51 0.78 -5.23
N ARG A 53 13.71 0.06 -4.42
CA ARG A 53 13.00 -1.16 -4.85
C ARG A 53 12.06 -0.92 -6.02
N MET A 54 11.36 0.21 -6.03
CA MET A 54 10.51 0.60 -7.15
C MET A 54 11.32 0.86 -8.43
N ALA A 55 12.43 1.61 -8.32
CA ALA A 55 13.30 1.92 -9.46
C ALA A 55 13.90 0.65 -10.07
N GLU A 56 14.37 -0.29 -9.24
CA GLU A 56 14.88 -1.58 -9.69
C GLU A 56 13.81 -2.42 -10.40
N ALA A 57 12.59 -2.46 -9.86
CA ALA A 57 11.49 -3.21 -10.47
C ALA A 57 11.18 -2.68 -11.88
N ILE A 58 11.14 -1.36 -12.05
CA ILE A 58 10.92 -0.71 -13.35
C ILE A 58 12.08 -1.02 -14.32
N ALA A 59 13.33 -0.94 -13.84
CA ALA A 59 14.50 -1.23 -14.67
C ALA A 59 14.49 -2.69 -15.17
N ARG A 60 14.08 -3.65 -14.34
CA ARG A 60 13.96 -5.07 -14.74
C ARG A 60 12.91 -5.29 -15.83
N ILE A 61 11.80 -4.58 -15.78
CA ILE A 61 10.73 -4.68 -16.79
C ILE A 61 11.12 -3.98 -18.10
N SER A 62 11.90 -2.89 -18.00
CA SER A 62 12.27 -2.06 -19.15
C SER A 62 13.57 -2.50 -19.82
N ALA A 63 14.29 -3.47 -19.24
CA ALA A 63 15.48 -4.06 -19.82
C ALA A 63 15.10 -4.88 -21.07
N PRO A 64 15.87 -4.77 -22.17
CA PRO A 64 15.61 -5.49 -23.41
C PRO A 64 15.77 -7.02 -23.27
#